data_AF-W4S8Z5-F1
#
_entry.id   AF-W4S8Z5-F1
#
_cell.length_a   1.000
_cell.length_b   1.000
_cell.length_c   1.000
_cell.angle_alpha   90.00
_cell.angle_beta   90.00
_cell.angle_gamma   90.00
#
_symmetry.space_group_name_H-M   'P 1'
#
loop_
_entity.id
_entity.type
_entity.pdbx_description
1 polymer ?
#
loop_
_entity_poly.entity_id
_entity_poly.type
_entity_poly.pdbx_seq_one_letter_code
_entity_poly.pdbx_strand_id
1 'polypeptide(L)'
;MPVLIAAVPSARVLLLAGAPQPELKYLRRWANDAGMQVRSQIAVGPGVQLGEGAALDAASLDVLDLLVIDQRRLVALGNAQRQGVRAAIGRGLGVLVRTDGPLDAAA
;
A
#
# COMPACT_ATOMS: atom_id res chain seq x y z
N MET A 1 -12.86 33.92 -0.66
CA MET A 1 -13.90 32.91 -0.93
C MET A 1 -13.66 31.74 0.02
N PRO A 2 -14.64 31.28 0.82
CA PRO A 2 -14.47 30.11 1.67
C PRO A 2 -14.48 28.82 0.83
N VAL A 3 -13.71 27.81 1.26
CA VAL A 3 -13.73 26.45 0.69
C VAL A 3 -14.62 25.58 1.57
N LEU A 4 -15.59 24.91 0.96
CA LEU A 4 -16.44 23.91 1.61
C LEU A 4 -15.91 22.51 1.26
N ILE A 5 -15.76 21.65 2.28
CA ILE A 5 -15.27 20.29 2.12
C ILE A 5 -16.37 19.33 2.57
N ALA A 6 -16.71 18.37 1.71
CA ALA A 6 -17.62 17.28 2.08
C ALA A 6 -16.89 16.27 2.97
N ALA A 7 -17.55 15.78 4.03
CA ALA A 7 -16.98 14.71 4.84
C ALA A 7 -16.88 13.43 4.01
N VAL A 8 -15.68 12.85 3.95
CA VAL A 8 -15.40 11.57 3.26
C VAL A 8 -14.99 10.55 4.32
N PRO A 9 -15.47 9.29 4.25
CA PRO A 9 -14.98 8.23 5.13
C PRO A 9 -13.46 8.08 5.05
N SER A 10 -12.83 7.79 6.20
CA SER A 10 -11.39 7.52 6.25
C SER A 10 -11.04 6.27 5.45
N ALA A 11 -10.17 6.42 4.45
CA ALA A 11 -9.65 5.28 3.69
C ALA A 11 -8.76 4.37 4.54
N ARG A 12 -8.88 3.06 4.35
CA ARG A 12 -8.10 2.01 5.00
C ARG A 12 -6.96 1.60 4.06
N VAL A 13 -5.75 1.99 4.42
CA VAL A 13 -4.57 1.87 3.57
C VAL A 13 -3.57 0.88 4.16
N LEU A 14 -3.06 -0.02 3.32
CA LEU A 14 -1.91 -0.86 3.62
C LEU A 14 -0.70 -0.43 2.76
N LEU A 15 0.41 -0.08 3.41
CA LEU A 15 1.70 0.21 2.79
C LEU A 15 2.65 -0.99 2.94
N LEU A 16 3.09 -1.55 1.83
CA LEU A 16 4.11 -2.60 1.80
C LEU A 16 5.42 -2.06 1.21
N ALA A 17 6.49 -2.09 2.00
CA ALA A 17 7.81 -1.63 1.57
C ALA A 17 8.89 -2.71 1.72
N GLY A 18 9.81 -2.75 0.76
CA GLY A 18 10.90 -3.71 0.68
C GLY A 18 12.15 -3.29 1.45
N ALA A 19 12.21 -2.05 1.91
CA ALA A 19 13.26 -1.50 2.76
C ALA A 19 12.74 -0.25 3.50
N PRO A 20 13.35 0.15 4.63
CA PRO A 20 13.15 1.47 5.21
C PRO A 20 13.66 2.55 4.27
N GLN A 21 12.82 3.55 3.97
CA GLN A 21 13.16 4.67 3.08
C GLN A 21 12.52 5.99 3.59
N PRO A 22 13.18 7.15 3.41
CA PRO A 22 12.63 8.45 3.82
C PRO A 22 11.27 8.78 3.21
N GLU A 23 11.06 8.45 1.94
CA GLU A 23 9.84 8.73 1.18
C GLU A 23 8.64 8.02 1.79
N LEU A 24 8.85 6.79 2.28
CA LEU A 24 7.81 6.04 2.97
C LEU A 24 7.39 6.72 4.28
N LYS A 25 8.35 7.27 5.04
CA LYS A 25 8.04 8.04 6.25
C LYS A 25 7.16 9.25 5.91
N TYR A 26 7.51 10.00 4.88
CA TYR A 26 6.74 11.19 4.47
C TYR A 26 5.36 10.84 3.92
N LEU A 27 5.25 9.79 3.09
CA LEU A 27 3.96 9.31 2.60
C LEU A 27 3.05 8.85 3.73
N ARG A 28 3.58 8.06 4.68
CA ARG A 28 2.82 7.62 5.84
C ARG A 28 2.35 8.81 6.67
N ARG A 29 3.23 9.79 6.92
CA ARG A 29 2.85 11.01 7.66
C ARG A 29 1.74 11.76 6.94
N TRP A 30 1.91 12.06 5.66
CA TRP A 30 0.90 12.76 4.87
C TRP A 30 -0.46 12.05 4.88
N ALA A 31 -0.47 10.72 4.72
CA ALA A 31 -1.72 9.96 4.72
C ALA A 31 -2.43 9.99 6.08
N ASN A 32 -1.68 9.95 7.19
CA ASN A 32 -2.25 10.14 8.53
C ASN A 32 -2.77 11.58 8.71
N ASP A 33 -2.00 12.58 8.27
CA ASP A 33 -2.41 14.00 8.33
C ASP A 33 -3.67 14.27 7.47
N ALA A 34 -3.88 13.48 6.41
CA ALA A 34 -5.08 13.48 5.57
C ALA A 34 -6.27 12.69 6.17
N GLY A 35 -6.11 12.13 7.38
CA GLY A 35 -7.18 11.40 8.08
C GLY A 35 -7.39 9.96 7.61
N MET A 36 -6.44 9.35 6.91
CA MET A 36 -6.51 7.94 6.50
C MET A 36 -6.06 7.00 7.64
N GLN A 37 -6.62 5.80 7.66
CA GLN A 37 -6.18 4.71 8.53
C GLN A 37 -5.03 3.94 7.86
N VAL A 38 -3.81 4.19 8.29
CA VAL A 38 -2.62 3.68 7.61
C VAL A 38 -1.93 2.59 8.41
N ARG A 39 -1.87 1.38 7.84
CA ARG A 39 -1.00 0.29 8.31
C ARG A 39 0.21 0.18 7.39
N SER A 40 1.37 -0.18 7.94
CA SER A 40 2.59 -0.34 7.17
C SER A 40 3.36 -1.59 7.58
N GLN A 41 3.86 -2.33 6.59
CA GLN A 41 4.79 -3.44 6.78
C GLN A 41 6.06 -3.17 5.97
N ILE A 42 7.21 -3.18 6.63
CA ILE A 42 8.50 -2.81 6.05
C ILE A 42 9.48 -3.94 6.23
N ALA A 43 9.98 -4.53 5.15
CA ALA A 43 11.07 -5.50 5.24
C ALA A 43 12.36 -4.79 5.70
N VAL A 44 13.04 -5.36 6.70
CA VAL A 44 14.31 -4.83 7.24
C VAL A 44 15.46 -5.83 7.19
N GLY A 45 15.18 -7.06 6.75
CA GLY A 45 16.14 -8.13 6.56
C GLY A 45 15.45 -9.42 6.12
N PRO A 46 16.20 -10.50 5.87
CA PRO A 46 15.64 -11.80 5.49
C PRO A 46 14.64 -12.29 6.56
N GLY A 47 13.37 -12.42 6.18
CA GLY A 47 12.30 -12.85 7.09
C GLY A 47 11.91 -11.83 8.17
N VAL A 48 12.58 -10.69 8.27
CA VAL A 48 12.32 -9.68 9.31
C VAL A 48 11.52 -8.52 8.72
N GLN A 49 10.39 -8.21 9.36
CA GLN A 49 9.49 -7.12 8.97
C GLN A 49 9.14 -6.26 10.19
N LEU A 50 9.07 -4.95 10.00
CA LEU A 50 8.56 -3.99 10.97
C LEU A 50 7.10 -3.66 10.65
N GLY A 51 6.28 -3.51 11.69
CA GLY A 51 4.85 -3.23 11.59
C GLY A 51 3.99 -4.48 11.72
N GLU A 52 2.68 -4.31 11.60
CA GLU A 52 1.76 -5.44 11.71
C GLU A 52 1.91 -6.40 10.53
N GLY A 53 1.86 -7.70 10.82
CA GLY A 53 1.91 -8.75 9.82
C GLY A 53 0.72 -8.67 8.88
N ALA A 54 0.89 -8.06 7.71
CA ALA A 54 -0.17 -7.98 6.73
C ALA A 54 -0.28 -9.31 5.98
N ALA A 55 -1.37 -10.04 6.22
CA ALA A 55 -1.75 -11.15 5.36
C ALA A 55 -2.32 -10.60 4.03
N LEU A 56 -1.96 -11.24 2.92
CA LEU A 56 -2.50 -10.92 1.58
C LEU A 56 -3.46 -12.02 1.12
N ASP A 57 -4.31 -12.45 2.05
CA ASP A 57 -5.44 -13.32 1.77
C ASP A 57 -6.70 -12.49 1.45
N ALA A 58 -7.76 -13.18 1.00
CA ALA A 58 -8.98 -12.52 0.56
C ALA A 58 -9.62 -11.67 1.67
N ALA A 59 -9.74 -12.20 2.89
CA ALA A 59 -10.38 -11.52 4.01
C ALA A 59 -9.62 -10.23 4.40
N SER A 60 -8.29 -10.30 4.41
CA SER A 60 -7.44 -9.16 4.74
C SER A 60 -7.44 -8.08 3.66
N LEU A 61 -7.60 -8.47 2.39
CA LEU A 61 -7.67 -7.53 1.26
C LEU A 61 -9.06 -6.88 1.13
N ASP A 62 -10.14 -7.59 1.45
CA ASP A 62 -11.52 -7.09 1.32
C ASP A 62 -11.84 -5.95 2.32
N VAL A 63 -11.02 -5.78 3.36
CA VAL A 63 -11.13 -4.68 4.33
C VAL A 63 -10.26 -3.47 3.98
N LEU A 64 -9.57 -3.49 2.85
CA LEU A 64 -8.72 -2.38 2.40
C LEU A 64 -9.39 -1.59 1.28
N ASP A 65 -9.19 -0.29 1.30
CA ASP A 65 -9.59 0.59 0.20
C ASP A 65 -8.41 0.80 -0.76
N LEU A 66 -7.17 0.77 -0.23
CA LEU A 66 -5.95 0.98 -1.01
C LEU A 66 -4.79 0.11 -0.51
N LEU A 67 -4.16 -0.61 -1.43
CA LEU A 67 -2.85 -1.23 -1.25
C LEU A 67 -1.79 -0.38 -1.97
N VAL A 68 -0.84 0.16 -1.20
CA VAL A 68 0.36 0.81 -1.73
C VAL A 68 1.52 -0.16 -1.60
N ILE A 69 2.17 -0.50 -2.70
CA ILE A 69 3.27 -1.48 -2.74
C ILE A 69 4.44 -0.92 -3.53
N ASP A 70 5.65 -1.03 -3.00
CA ASP A 70 6.84 -0.69 -3.79
C ASP A 70 7.24 -1.82 -4.74
N GLN A 71 8.06 -1.47 -5.75
CA GLN A 71 8.50 -2.42 -6.77
C GLN A 71 9.19 -3.65 -6.17
N ARG A 72 9.98 -3.49 -5.11
CA ARG A 72 10.71 -4.60 -4.47
C ARG A 72 9.75 -5.60 -3.83
N ARG A 73 8.72 -5.12 -3.11
CA ARG A 73 7.68 -5.99 -2.53
C ARG A 73 6.80 -6.60 -3.59
N LEU A 74 6.47 -5.84 -4.64
CA LEU A 74 5.68 -6.35 -5.76
C LEU A 74 6.38 -7.54 -6.44
N VAL A 75 7.69 -7.44 -6.68
CA VAL A 75 8.49 -8.53 -7.24
C VAL A 75 8.56 -9.72 -6.26
N ALA A 76 8.62 -9.47 -4.96
CA ALA A 76 8.67 -10.52 -3.93
C ALA A 76 7.34 -11.27 -3.70
N LEU A 77 6.21 -10.83 -4.26
CA LEU A 77 4.93 -11.53 -4.07
C LEU A 77 4.94 -12.94 -4.69
N GLY A 78 4.47 -13.93 -3.94
CA GLY A 78 4.21 -15.27 -4.48
C GLY A 78 3.00 -15.29 -5.42
N ASN A 79 2.87 -16.35 -6.24
CA ASN A 79 1.78 -16.50 -7.21
C ASN A 79 0.38 -16.39 -6.56
N ALA A 80 0.18 -17.05 -5.41
CA ALA A 80 -1.08 -16.99 -4.68
C ALA A 80 -1.41 -15.56 -4.21
N GLN A 81 -0.43 -14.81 -3.71
CA GLN A 81 -0.61 -13.42 -3.29
C GLN A 81 -0.95 -12.52 -4.49
N ARG A 82 -0.27 -12.69 -5.63
CA ARG A 82 -0.59 -11.94 -6.86
C ARG A 82 -2.01 -12.22 -7.34
N GLN A 83 -2.43 -13.49 -7.31
CA GLN A 83 -3.81 -13.87 -7.66
C GLN A 83 -4.83 -13.29 -6.69
N GLY A 84 -4.54 -13.31 -5.39
CA GLY A 84 -5.38 -12.70 -4.35
C GLY A 84 -5.55 -11.19 -4.56
N VAL A 85 -4.45 -10.47 -4.80
CA VAL A 85 -4.48 -9.03 -5.12
C VAL A 85 -5.25 -8.77 -6.42
N ARG A 86 -5.03 -9.56 -7.48
CA ARG A 86 -5.77 -9.43 -8.74
C ARG A 86 -7.28 -9.64 -8.56
N ALA A 87 -7.67 -10.62 -7.75
CA ALA A 87 -9.07 -10.87 -7.45
C ALA A 87 -9.68 -9.72 -6.62
N ALA A 88 -8.94 -9.19 -5.65
CA ALA A 88 -9.38 -8.05 -4.84
C ALA A 88 -9.54 -6.76 -5.65
N ILE A 89 -8.64 -6.51 -6.63
CA ILE A 89 -8.81 -5.42 -7.60
C ILE A 89 -10.16 -5.55 -8.32
N GLY A 90 -10.52 -6.75 -8.77
CA GLY A 90 -11.82 -7.01 -9.39
C GLY A 90 -13.02 -6.76 -8.47
N ARG A 91 -12.82 -6.69 -7.15
CA ARG A 91 -13.84 -6.36 -6.14
C ARG A 91 -13.76 -4.91 -5.66
N GLY A 92 -12.88 -4.09 -6.22
CA GLY A 92 -12.78 -2.65 -5.93
C GLY A 92 -11.56 -2.21 -5.12
N LEU A 93 -10.60 -3.11 -4.82
CA LEU A 93 -9.35 -2.70 -4.18
C LEU A 93 -8.55 -1.77 -5.09
N GLY A 94 -8.25 -0.56 -4.62
CA GLY A 94 -7.26 0.32 -5.25
C GLY A 94 -5.84 -0.22 -5.05
N VAL A 95 -5.01 -0.16 -6.08
CA VAL A 95 -3.58 -0.53 -5.98
C VAL A 95 -2.71 0.57 -6.55
N LEU A 96 -1.74 1.03 -5.76
CA LEU A 96 -0.71 1.97 -6.18
C LEU A 96 0.65 1.29 -6.10
N VAL A 97 1.34 1.23 -7.24
CA VAL A 97 2.72 0.74 -7.30
C VAL A 97 3.67 1.93 -7.23
N ARG A 98 4.51 1.97 -6.18
CA ARG A 98 5.58 2.97 -6.08
C ARG A 98 6.82 2.44 -6.80
N THR A 99 7.28 3.20 -7.78
CA THR A 99 8.50 2.89 -8.54
C THR A 99 9.69 3.61 -7.94
N ASP A 100 10.84 2.97 -7.99
CA ASP A 100 12.10 3.62 -7.62
C ASP A 100 12.65 4.30 -8.89
N GLY A 101 12.46 5.62 -9.01
CA GLY A 101 12.95 6.42 -10.14
C GLY A 101 11.97 6.58 -11.31
N PRO A 102 12.41 7.23 -12.40
CA PRO A 102 11.58 7.51 -13.57
C PRO A 102 11.12 6.21 -14.24
N LEU A 103 9.86 6.19 -14.65
CA LEU A 103 9.30 5.14 -15.49
C LEU A 103 9.67 5.41 -16.94
N ASP A 104 10.35 4.47 -17.60
CA ASP A 104 10.47 4.50 -19.05
C ASP A 104 9.10 4.21 -19.66
N ALA A 105 8.53 5.18 -20.36
CA ALA A 105 7.20 5.10 -20.97
C ALA A 105 7.12 4.10 -22.16
N ALA A 106 8.20 3.38 -22.45
CA ALA A 106 8.35 2.50 -23.61
C ALA A 106 8.34 0.99 -23.28
N ALA A 107 8.00 0.61 -22.03
CA ALA A 107 7.95 -0.79 -21.58
C ALA A 107 6.57 -1.43 -21.81
#